data_AF-A0A934DCP5-F1
#
_entry.id   AF-A0A934DCP5-F1
#
_cell.length_a   1.000
_cell.length_b   1.000
_cell.length_c   1.000
_cell.angle_alpha   90.00
_cell.angle_beta   90.00
_cell.angle_gamma   90.00
#
_symmetry.space_group_name_H-M   'P 1'
#
loop_
_entity.id
_entity.type
_entity.pdbx_description
1 polymer ?
#
loop_
_entity_poly.entity_id
_entity_poly.type
_entity_poly.pdbx_seq_one_letter_code
_entity_poly.pdbx_strand_id
1 'polypeptide(L)'
;MRVGELLKKVVSSTGLIVFADATNIPEVDVIQTRTISLQALLAETKGLTSGESAPERSVSFEKIFETMNVPAFAHGWSAKSVATYMQSEDIARLSKREAKEALVRVLHENKIPLEDILTDAVNRDRALDVYEEFVQKKLRERTIKRDNEIASLEQKIGVIEEHMRELKKQQKNDADEYEDWLKKKIDEEEQLVKAVAIITDENKISVGSINNRKETK
;
A
#
# COMPACT_ATOMS: atom_id res chain seq x y z
N MET A 1 28.71 15.70 -53.46
CA MET A 1 28.11 16.50 -52.38
C MET A 1 27.62 15.53 -51.32
N ARG A 2 28.19 15.63 -50.12
CA ARG A 2 28.14 14.59 -49.09
C ARG A 2 26.97 14.83 -48.14
N VAL A 3 26.47 13.71 -47.63
CA VAL A 3 25.33 13.41 -46.73
C VAL A 3 25.29 14.22 -45.41
N GLY A 4 26.14 15.24 -45.25
CA GLY A 4 26.31 16.02 -44.02
C GLY A 4 25.22 17.06 -43.72
N GLU A 5 24.37 17.44 -44.68
CA GLU A 5 23.35 18.47 -44.44
C GLU A 5 22.03 17.94 -43.89
N LEU A 6 21.71 16.66 -44.08
CA LEU A 6 20.44 16.09 -43.60
C LEU A 6 20.46 15.71 -42.10
N LEU A 7 21.64 15.58 -41.49
CA LEU A 7 21.76 15.25 -40.06
C LEU A 7 21.74 16.47 -39.13
N LYS A 8 21.76 17.70 -39.66
CA LYS A 8 21.71 18.91 -38.81
C LYS A 8 20.30 19.29 -38.35
N LYS A 9 19.23 18.73 -38.92
CA LYS A 9 17.86 19.13 -38.57
C LYS A 9 17.22 18.27 -37.47
N VAL A 10 17.79 17.11 -37.13
CA VAL A 10 17.25 16.23 -36.08
C VAL A 10 17.97 16.44 -34.74
N VAL A 11 19.08 17.18 -34.72
CA VAL A 11 19.94 17.34 -33.53
C VAL A 11 19.48 18.47 -32.58
N SER A 12 18.34 19.14 -32.81
CA SER A 12 17.86 20.19 -31.89
C SER A 12 16.77 19.79 -30.90
N SER A 13 16.29 18.54 -30.83
CA SER A 13 15.19 18.18 -29.89
C SER A 13 15.56 17.27 -28.74
N THR A 14 16.78 16.73 -28.69
CA THR A 14 17.23 15.92 -27.54
C THR A 14 18.64 16.35 -27.19
N GLY A 15 18.73 17.37 -26.33
CA GLY A 15 20.00 17.86 -25.81
C GLY A 15 20.67 16.79 -24.96
N LEU A 16 21.68 16.12 -25.54
CA LEU A 16 22.76 15.47 -24.80
C LEU A 16 23.93 15.27 -25.75
N ILE A 17 25.01 16.02 -25.53
CA ILE A 17 26.34 15.68 -26.04
C ILE A 17 27.28 15.62 -24.85
N VAL A 18 27.94 14.49 -24.66
CA VAL A 18 29.36 14.44 -24.28
C VAL A 18 30.00 13.32 -25.09
N PHE A 19 30.94 13.68 -25.96
CA PHE A 19 31.84 12.73 -26.62
C PHE A 19 33.02 12.47 -25.67
N ALA A 20 33.34 11.21 -25.41
CA ALA A 20 34.62 10.82 -24.83
C ALA A 20 35.28 9.77 -25.73
N ASP A 21 36.59 9.93 -25.84
CA ASP A 21 37.54 9.36 -26.77
C ASP A 21 37.69 7.83 -26.68
N ALA A 22 38.15 7.23 -27.77
CA ALA A 22 38.28 5.79 -27.94
C ALA A 22 39.47 5.23 -27.14
N THR A 23 39.22 4.64 -25.97
CA THR A 23 40.07 3.60 -25.35
C THR A 23 39.38 2.97 -24.14
N ASN A 24 38.31 2.19 -24.33
CA ASN A 24 37.99 1.09 -23.42
C ASN A 24 36.87 0.20 -23.97
N ILE A 25 36.99 -1.10 -23.72
CA ILE A 25 36.05 -2.15 -24.09
C ILE A 25 34.73 -1.91 -23.31
N PRO A 26 33.52 -1.96 -23.92
CA PRO A 26 32.29 -1.89 -23.14
C PRO A 26 32.07 -3.23 -22.45
N GLU A 27 32.43 -3.25 -21.17
CA GLU A 27 32.07 -4.25 -20.19
C GLU A 27 30.54 -4.39 -20.14
N VAL A 28 30.08 -5.65 -20.11
CA VAL A 28 28.66 -6.04 -20.03
C VAL A 28 27.97 -5.25 -18.94
N ASP A 29 26.85 -4.58 -19.26
CA ASP A 29 26.08 -3.79 -18.30
C ASP A 29 25.54 -4.74 -17.21
N VAL A 30 26.27 -4.79 -16.10
CA VAL A 30 26.00 -5.61 -14.94
C VAL A 30 24.63 -5.21 -14.41
N ILE A 31 23.72 -6.18 -14.29
CA ILE A 31 22.47 -6.00 -13.54
C ILE A 31 22.86 -5.48 -12.17
N GLN A 32 22.65 -4.18 -11.93
CA GLN A 32 22.90 -3.59 -10.63
C GLN A 32 21.84 -4.14 -9.67
N THR A 33 22.14 -5.26 -9.03
CA THR A 33 21.44 -5.68 -7.81
C THR A 33 21.72 -4.63 -6.76
N ARG A 34 20.83 -3.63 -6.67
CA ARG A 34 20.84 -2.69 -5.57
C ARG A 34 20.56 -3.50 -4.30
N THR A 35 21.55 -3.58 -3.42
CA THR A 35 21.38 -4.12 -2.08
C THR A 35 20.49 -3.15 -1.30
N ILE A 36 19.18 -3.35 -1.38
CA ILE A 36 18.22 -2.59 -0.59
C ILE A 36 18.40 -3.08 0.86
N SER A 37 18.76 -2.18 1.77
CA SER A 37 18.88 -2.56 3.18
C SER A 37 17.52 -2.99 3.72
N LEU A 38 17.49 -3.96 4.64
CA LEU A 38 16.26 -4.33 5.35
C LEU A 38 15.56 -3.11 5.97
N GLN A 39 16.33 -2.10 6.35
CA GLN A 39 15.81 -0.83 6.88
C GLN A 39 15.11 0.03 5.82
N ALA A 40 15.57 0.00 4.56
CA ALA A 40 14.91 0.70 3.44
C ALA A 40 13.60 0.01 3.04
N LEU A 41 13.54 -1.32 3.01
CA LEU A 41 12.28 -2.07 2.84
C LEU A 41 11.32 -1.87 4.03
N LEU A 42 11.84 -1.81 5.26
CA LEU A 42 11.06 -1.47 6.46
C LEU A 42 10.54 -0.02 6.45
N ALA A 43 11.29 0.92 5.86
CA ALA A 43 10.86 2.31 5.71
C ALA A 43 9.76 2.44 4.66
N GLU A 44 9.85 1.68 3.55
CA GLU A 44 8.83 1.67 2.49
C GLU A 44 7.55 0.96 2.94
N THR A 45 7.66 -0.13 3.72
CA THR A 45 6.50 -0.79 4.34
C THR A 45 5.90 -0.02 5.52
N LYS A 46 6.67 0.82 6.23
CA LYS A 46 6.13 1.79 7.20
C LYS A 46 5.20 2.83 6.55
N GLY A 47 5.36 3.08 5.25
CA GLY A 47 4.41 3.86 4.45
C GLY A 47 3.06 3.17 4.29
N LEU A 48 3.02 1.83 4.26
CA LEU A 48 1.78 1.04 4.17
C LEU A 48 1.12 0.76 5.53
N THR A 49 1.85 0.88 6.63
CA THR A 49 1.34 0.56 7.98
C THR A 49 1.16 1.79 8.87
N SER A 50 1.01 2.98 8.29
CA SER A 50 0.43 4.09 9.04
C SER A 50 -1.07 3.84 9.13
N GLY A 51 -1.44 2.86 9.96
CA GLY A 51 -2.80 2.70 10.44
C GLY A 51 -3.15 3.99 11.15
N GLU A 52 -3.77 4.91 10.41
CA GLU A 52 -4.39 6.11 10.94
C GLU A 52 -5.53 5.62 11.86
N SER A 53 -5.15 5.33 13.10
CA SER A 53 -6.04 4.87 14.14
C SER A 53 -7.14 5.90 14.25
N ALA A 54 -8.38 5.44 14.18
CA ALA A 54 -9.58 6.25 14.19
C ALA A 54 -9.58 7.21 15.40
N PRO A 55 -9.21 8.49 15.26
CA PRO A 55 -9.15 9.39 16.41
C PRO A 55 -10.53 9.53 17.07
N GLU A 56 -11.61 9.38 16.31
CA GLU A 56 -12.98 9.41 16.81
C GLU A 56 -13.32 8.26 17.78
N ARG A 57 -12.60 7.15 17.79
CA ARG A 57 -12.82 6.09 18.79
C ARG A 57 -12.06 6.31 20.10
N SER A 58 -11.14 7.28 20.10
CA SER A 58 -10.32 7.62 21.26
C SER A 58 -10.83 8.84 22.04
N VAL A 59 -11.88 9.50 21.55
CA VAL A 59 -12.50 10.65 22.23
C VAL A 59 -13.24 10.16 23.47
N SER A 60 -12.98 10.79 24.62
CA SER A 60 -13.69 10.49 25.86
C SER A 60 -15.14 10.96 25.81
N PHE A 61 -16.03 10.25 26.52
CA PHE A 61 -17.45 10.60 26.59
C PHE A 61 -17.68 12.01 27.17
N GLU A 62 -16.85 12.45 28.12
CA GLU A 62 -16.89 13.80 28.66
C GLU A 62 -16.72 14.86 27.57
N LYS A 63 -15.79 14.63 26.63
CA LYS A 63 -15.54 15.54 25.51
C LYS A 63 -16.71 15.56 24.52
N ILE A 64 -17.38 14.42 24.33
CA ILE A 64 -18.58 14.31 23.50
C ILE A 64 -19.71 15.14 24.11
N PHE A 65 -19.95 15.02 25.41
CA PHE A 65 -20.98 15.77 26.12
C PHE A 65 -20.71 17.27 26.18
N GLU A 66 -19.45 17.69 26.36
CA GLU A 66 -19.04 19.10 26.25
C GLU A 66 -19.33 19.68 24.86
N THR A 67 -18.98 18.95 23.80
CA THR A 67 -19.15 19.38 22.41
C THR A 67 -20.63 19.51 22.03
N MET A 68 -21.47 18.64 22.58
CA MET A 68 -22.93 18.66 22.40
C MET A 68 -23.65 19.58 23.38
N ASN A 69 -22.91 20.33 24.21
CA ASN A 69 -23.41 21.32 25.15
C ASN A 69 -24.43 20.75 26.17
N VAL A 70 -24.21 19.50 26.60
CA VAL A 70 -25.02 18.86 27.65
C VAL A 70 -24.81 19.63 28.96
N PRO A 71 -25.88 20.14 29.60
CA PRO A 71 -25.75 21.00 30.77
C PRO A 71 -25.15 20.24 31.96
N ALA A 72 -24.10 20.81 32.56
CA ALA A 72 -23.64 20.38 33.86
C ALA A 72 -24.49 21.05 34.94
N PHE A 73 -25.26 20.26 35.69
CA PHE A 73 -26.12 20.80 36.74
C PHE A 73 -25.30 21.32 37.93
N ALA A 74 -25.68 22.49 38.45
CA ALA A 74 -25.02 23.12 39.60
C ALA A 74 -25.09 22.27 40.89
N HIS A 75 -26.09 21.39 41.01
CA HIS A 75 -26.23 20.48 42.14
C HIS A 75 -25.32 19.24 42.07
N GLY A 76 -24.53 19.06 40.99
CA GLY A 76 -23.52 17.99 40.88
C GLY A 76 -24.07 16.58 40.68
N TRP A 77 -25.38 16.42 40.64
CA TRP A 77 -26.04 15.15 40.35
C TRP A 77 -26.40 15.08 38.87
N SER A 78 -25.97 14.00 38.22
CA SER A 78 -26.25 13.67 36.83
C SER A 78 -26.70 12.21 36.75
N ALA A 79 -27.21 11.79 35.59
CA ALA A 79 -27.52 10.39 35.31
C ALA A 79 -26.30 9.47 35.55
N LYS A 80 -25.08 9.95 35.27
CA LYS A 80 -23.82 9.24 35.57
C LYS A 80 -23.62 9.09 37.08
N SER A 81 -23.80 10.16 37.86
CA SER A 81 -23.67 10.14 39.32
C SER A 81 -24.67 9.17 39.95
N VAL A 82 -25.91 9.13 39.45
CA VAL A 82 -26.94 8.18 39.87
C VAL A 82 -26.53 6.74 39.52
N ALA A 83 -26.03 6.50 38.31
CA ALA A 83 -25.53 5.17 37.93
C ALA A 83 -24.37 4.70 38.81
N THR A 84 -23.43 5.59 39.13
CA THR A 84 -22.33 5.29 40.07
C THR A 84 -22.85 5.02 41.49
N TYR A 85 -23.81 5.81 41.97
CA TYR A 85 -24.44 5.59 43.27
C TYR A 85 -25.17 4.24 43.33
N MET A 86 -25.87 3.85 42.27
CA MET A 86 -26.54 2.55 42.17
C MET A 86 -25.56 1.36 42.10
N GLN A 87 -24.31 1.60 41.68
CA GLN A 87 -23.24 0.59 41.64
C GLN A 87 -22.48 0.48 42.98
N SER A 88 -22.72 1.39 43.94
CA SER A 88 -22.12 1.29 45.28
C SER A 88 -22.56 0.00 46.00
N GLU A 89 -21.69 -0.59 46.82
CA GLU A 89 -21.97 -1.86 47.51
C GLU A 89 -23.25 -1.82 48.37
N ASP A 90 -23.57 -0.66 48.93
CA ASP A 90 -24.73 -0.45 49.80
C ASP A 90 -26.06 -0.54 49.05
N ILE A 91 -26.08 -0.10 47.78
CA ILE A 91 -27.29 -0.07 46.95
C ILE A 91 -27.35 -1.28 46.03
N ALA A 92 -26.21 -1.80 45.59
CA ALA A 92 -26.13 -2.92 44.65
C ALA A 92 -26.65 -4.25 45.23
N ARG A 93 -26.62 -4.39 46.57
CA ARG A 93 -27.14 -5.57 47.28
C ARG A 93 -28.65 -5.51 47.55
N LEU A 94 -29.27 -4.34 47.39
CA LEU A 94 -30.70 -4.11 47.66
C LEU A 94 -31.57 -4.54 46.47
N SER A 95 -32.85 -4.81 46.72
CA SER A 95 -33.81 -5.04 45.64
C SER A 95 -34.04 -3.76 44.84
N LYS A 96 -34.49 -3.87 43.57
CA LYS A 96 -34.79 -2.71 42.70
C LYS A 96 -35.74 -1.69 43.34
N ARG A 97 -36.66 -2.15 44.21
CA ARG A 97 -37.61 -1.28 44.92
C ARG A 97 -36.93 -0.50 46.04
N GLU A 98 -36.13 -1.17 46.86
CA GLU A 98 -35.38 -0.56 47.97
C GLU A 98 -34.31 0.41 47.47
N ALA A 99 -33.61 0.05 46.38
CA ALA A 99 -32.64 0.93 45.73
C ALA A 99 -33.29 2.22 45.19
N LYS A 100 -34.49 2.11 44.61
CA LYS A 100 -35.27 3.27 44.16
C LYS A 100 -35.70 4.14 45.34
N GLU A 101 -36.18 3.55 46.42
CA GLU A 101 -36.59 4.28 47.63
C GLU A 101 -35.41 5.02 48.28
N ALA A 102 -34.24 4.37 48.37
CA ALA A 102 -33.01 4.98 48.85
C ALA A 102 -32.55 6.15 47.96
N LEU A 103 -32.59 5.99 46.63
CA LEU A 103 -32.26 7.05 45.69
C LEU A 103 -33.19 8.26 45.84
N VAL A 104 -34.51 8.05 45.88
CA VAL A 104 -35.49 9.14 46.05
C VAL A 104 -35.25 9.88 47.36
N ARG A 105 -34.89 9.17 48.42
CA ARG A 105 -34.54 9.78 49.71
C ARG A 105 -33.34 10.72 49.58
N VAL A 106 -32.24 10.25 48.98
CA VAL A 106 -31.03 11.05 48.79
C VAL A 106 -31.29 12.26 47.88
N LEU A 107 -32.07 12.08 46.81
CA LEU A 107 -32.44 13.19 45.92
C LEU A 107 -33.29 14.24 46.65
N HIS A 108 -34.23 13.82 47.48
CA HIS A 108 -35.07 14.72 48.26
C HIS A 108 -34.27 15.46 49.35
N GLU A 109 -33.35 14.78 50.04
CA GLU A 109 -32.46 15.39 51.04
C GLU A 109 -31.57 16.48 50.42
N ASN A 110 -31.10 16.25 49.19
CA ASN A 110 -30.27 17.20 48.45
C ASN A 110 -31.08 18.22 47.62
N LYS A 111 -32.42 18.20 47.70
CA LYS A 111 -33.34 19.08 46.97
C LYS A 111 -33.16 19.04 45.43
N ILE A 112 -32.86 17.86 44.90
CA ILE A 112 -32.63 17.66 43.47
C ILE A 112 -33.94 17.23 42.81
N PRO A 113 -34.43 17.96 41.80
CA PRO A 113 -35.60 17.53 41.06
C PRO A 113 -35.26 16.28 40.23
N LEU A 114 -36.15 15.28 40.28
CA LEU A 114 -36.00 14.06 39.49
C LEU A 114 -36.03 14.34 37.98
N GLU A 115 -36.75 15.39 37.57
CA GLU A 115 -36.87 15.83 36.18
C GLU A 115 -35.52 16.24 35.57
N ASP A 116 -34.65 16.89 36.35
CA ASP A 116 -33.32 17.29 35.88
C ASP A 116 -32.45 16.07 35.57
N ILE A 117 -32.58 14.99 36.34
CA ILE A 117 -31.83 13.75 36.11
C ILE A 117 -32.36 13.01 34.87
N LEU A 118 -33.68 13.00 34.65
CA LEU A 118 -34.25 12.39 33.45
C LEU A 118 -33.86 13.18 32.19
N THR A 119 -33.94 14.51 32.24
CA THR A 119 -33.55 15.36 31.12
C THR A 119 -32.05 15.25 30.83
N ASP A 120 -31.19 15.16 31.86
CA ASP A 120 -29.77 14.82 31.69
C ASP A 120 -29.57 13.49 30.96
N ALA A 121 -30.28 12.44 31.38
CA ALA A 121 -30.16 11.11 30.78
C ALA A 121 -30.56 11.13 29.29
N VAL A 122 -31.69 11.76 28.95
CA VAL A 122 -32.16 11.90 27.57
C VAL A 122 -31.20 12.74 26.73
N ASN A 123 -30.65 13.82 27.29
CA ASN A 123 -29.70 14.68 26.57
C ASN A 123 -28.36 13.96 26.30
N ARG A 124 -27.86 13.19 27.28
CA ARG A 124 -26.65 12.37 27.11
C ARG A 124 -26.85 11.28 26.07
N ASP A 125 -27.98 10.57 26.12
CA ASP A 125 -28.33 9.52 25.15
C ASP A 125 -28.36 10.09 23.73
N ARG A 126 -29.09 11.19 23.54
CA ARG A 126 -29.12 11.92 22.26
C ARG A 126 -27.74 12.38 21.79
N ALA A 127 -26.89 12.82 22.71
CA ALA A 127 -25.52 13.21 22.37
C ALA A 127 -24.67 12.00 21.92
N LEU A 128 -24.88 10.83 22.51
CA LEU A 128 -24.26 9.58 22.08
C LEU A 128 -24.76 9.15 20.70
N ASP A 129 -26.07 9.22 20.43
CA ASP A 129 -26.65 8.88 19.13
C ASP A 129 -26.05 9.71 17.99
N VAL A 130 -25.98 11.04 18.17
CA VAL A 130 -25.40 11.94 17.16
C VAL A 130 -23.92 11.64 16.94
N TYR A 131 -23.18 11.35 18.02
CA TYR A 131 -21.78 10.98 17.91
C TYR A 131 -21.58 9.63 17.21
N GLU A 132 -22.44 8.65 17.51
CA GLU A 132 -22.45 7.37 16.83
C GLU A 132 -22.66 7.54 15.33
N GLU A 133 -23.68 8.31 14.92
CA GLU A 133 -23.93 8.61 13.50
C GLU A 133 -22.71 9.24 12.83
N PHE A 134 -22.03 10.17 13.51
CA PHE A 134 -20.81 10.79 13.04
C PHE A 134 -19.67 9.77 12.86
N VAL A 135 -19.42 8.93 13.87
CA VAL A 135 -18.39 7.87 13.82
C VAL A 135 -18.71 6.86 12.72
N GLN A 136 -19.96 6.43 12.59
CA GLN A 136 -20.40 5.52 11.54
C GLN A 136 -20.19 6.14 10.16
N LYS A 137 -20.54 7.41 9.97
CA LYS A 137 -20.30 8.13 8.72
C LYS A 137 -18.81 8.18 8.37
N LYS A 138 -17.96 8.53 9.34
CA LYS A 138 -16.49 8.58 9.15
C LYS A 138 -15.90 7.22 8.84
N LEU A 139 -16.42 6.16 9.47
CA LEU A 139 -16.05 4.80 9.15
C LEU A 139 -16.43 4.45 7.71
N ARG A 140 -17.69 4.69 7.31
CA ARG A 140 -18.15 4.44 5.94
C ARG A 140 -17.31 5.18 4.91
N GLU A 141 -17.03 6.47 5.13
CA GLU A 141 -16.17 7.27 4.25
C GLU A 141 -14.77 6.66 4.10
N ARG A 142 -14.15 6.20 5.20
CA ARG A 142 -12.83 5.56 5.16
C ARG A 142 -12.87 4.19 4.50
N THR A 143 -13.89 3.39 4.75
CA THR A 143 -14.08 2.09 4.10
C THR A 143 -14.20 2.27 2.59
N ILE A 144 -15.09 3.14 2.11
CA ILE A 144 -15.26 3.41 0.66
C ILE A 144 -13.95 3.88 0.02
N LYS A 145 -13.21 4.78 0.68
CA LYS A 145 -11.91 5.23 0.16
C LYS A 145 -10.91 4.08 0.02
N ARG A 146 -10.79 3.22 1.03
CA ARG A 146 -9.90 2.06 0.99
C ARG A 146 -10.33 1.03 -0.05
N ASP A 147 -11.63 0.77 -0.16
CA ASP A 147 -12.15 -0.17 -1.15
C ASP A 147 -11.86 0.31 -2.58
N ASN A 148 -12.02 1.61 -2.84
CA ASN A 148 -11.65 2.21 -4.13
C ASN A 148 -10.14 2.11 -4.41
N GLU A 149 -9.31 2.32 -3.39
CA GLU A 149 -7.86 2.20 -3.52
C GLU A 149 -7.44 0.75 -3.79
N ILE A 150 -8.03 -0.22 -3.07
CA ILE A 150 -7.84 -1.65 -3.29
C ILE A 150 -8.21 -2.01 -4.73
N ALA A 151 -9.40 -1.62 -5.20
CA ALA A 151 -9.85 -1.88 -6.56
C ALA A 151 -8.91 -1.28 -7.62
N SER A 152 -8.38 -0.07 -7.38
CA SER A 152 -7.38 0.54 -8.27
C SER A 152 -6.06 -0.22 -8.29
N LEU A 153 -5.60 -0.72 -7.14
CA LEU A 153 -4.40 -1.54 -7.05
C LEU A 153 -4.57 -2.88 -7.76
N GLU A 154 -5.72 -3.54 -7.60
CA GLU A 154 -6.06 -4.78 -8.31
C GLU A 154 -6.05 -4.58 -9.83
N GLN A 155 -6.60 -3.47 -10.32
CA GLN A 155 -6.52 -3.13 -11.75
C GLN A 155 -5.08 -2.97 -12.23
N LYS A 156 -4.22 -2.29 -11.44
CA LYS A 156 -2.80 -2.12 -11.77
C LYS A 156 -2.06 -3.46 -11.80
N ILE A 157 -2.35 -4.35 -10.84
CA ILE A 157 -1.81 -5.72 -10.81
C ILE A 157 -2.17 -6.44 -12.10
N GLY A 158 -3.44 -6.40 -12.53
CA GLY A 158 -3.86 -7.04 -13.77
C GLY A 158 -3.11 -6.54 -15.02
N VAL A 159 -2.85 -5.22 -15.11
CA VAL A 159 -2.05 -4.64 -16.21
C VAL A 159 -0.60 -5.09 -16.14
N ILE A 160 0.01 -5.10 -14.96
CA ILE A 160 1.39 -5.54 -14.76
C ILE A 160 1.54 -7.02 -15.11
N GLU A 161 0.61 -7.87 -14.68
CA GLU A 161 0.62 -9.30 -15.01
C GLU A 161 0.52 -9.55 -16.51
N GLU A 162 -0.32 -8.79 -17.23
CA GLU A 162 -0.39 -8.88 -18.69
C GLU A 162 0.91 -8.46 -19.35
N HIS A 163 1.50 -7.34 -18.91
CA HIS A 163 2.79 -6.90 -19.43
C HIS A 163 3.91 -7.92 -19.15
N MET A 164 3.91 -8.54 -17.97
CA MET A 164 4.83 -9.62 -17.63
C MET A 164 4.64 -10.85 -18.52
N ARG A 165 3.40 -11.21 -18.87
CA ARG A 165 3.13 -12.32 -19.80
C ARG A 165 3.71 -12.01 -21.19
N GLU A 166 3.49 -10.80 -21.69
CA GLU A 166 3.99 -10.39 -22.99
C GLU A 166 5.53 -10.35 -23.03
N LEU A 167 6.19 -9.77 -22.03
CA LEU A 167 7.64 -9.76 -21.95
C LEU A 167 8.24 -11.17 -21.90
N LYS A 168 7.63 -12.10 -21.15
CA LYS A 168 8.08 -13.50 -21.12
C LYS A 168 7.95 -14.17 -22.49
N LYS A 169 6.89 -13.86 -23.22
CA LYS A 169 6.68 -14.37 -24.57
C LYS A 169 7.74 -13.82 -25.54
N GLN A 170 8.03 -12.52 -25.48
CA GLN A 170 9.08 -11.88 -26.27
C GLN A 170 10.45 -12.49 -25.96
N GLN A 171 10.78 -12.63 -24.67
CA GLN A 171 12.04 -13.27 -24.26
C GLN A 171 12.20 -14.69 -24.81
N LYS A 172 11.10 -15.46 -24.86
CA LYS A 172 11.12 -16.79 -25.45
C LYS A 172 11.35 -16.72 -26.96
N ASN A 173 10.65 -15.83 -27.66
CA ASN A 173 10.83 -15.65 -29.10
C ASN A 173 12.27 -15.24 -29.43
N ASP A 174 12.85 -14.29 -28.69
CA ASP A 174 14.23 -13.84 -28.88
C ASP A 174 15.23 -15.00 -28.67
N ALA A 175 14.97 -15.88 -27.69
CA ALA A 175 15.78 -17.06 -27.47
C ALA A 175 15.67 -18.07 -28.63
N ASP A 176 14.45 -18.32 -29.11
CA ASP A 176 14.20 -19.22 -30.25
C ASP A 176 14.85 -18.66 -31.54
N GLU A 177 14.72 -17.36 -31.80
CA GLU A 177 15.35 -16.67 -32.94
C GLU A 177 16.88 -16.73 -32.88
N TYR A 178 17.46 -16.55 -31.69
CA TYR A 178 18.89 -16.66 -31.48
C TYR A 178 19.40 -18.09 -31.72
N GLU A 179 18.68 -19.11 -31.25
CA GLU A 179 19.02 -20.51 -31.52
C GLU A 179 18.98 -20.83 -33.02
N ASP A 180 18.00 -20.32 -33.75
CA ASP A 180 17.90 -20.51 -35.19
C ASP A 180 18.99 -19.76 -35.96
N TRP A 181 19.37 -18.57 -35.51
CA TRP A 181 20.51 -17.85 -36.07
C TRP A 181 21.83 -18.59 -35.84
N LEU A 182 22.04 -19.16 -34.64
CA LEU A 182 23.22 -19.96 -34.34
C LEU A 182 23.36 -21.17 -35.26
N LYS A 183 22.26 -21.87 -35.56
CA LYS A 183 22.28 -22.99 -36.52
C LYS A 183 22.73 -22.53 -37.90
N LYS A 184 22.14 -21.45 -38.41
CA LYS A 184 22.52 -20.87 -39.72
C LYS A 184 23.98 -20.43 -39.76
N LYS A 185 24.48 -19.84 -38.67
CA LYS A 185 25.89 -19.44 -38.54
C LYS A 185 26.82 -20.65 -38.66
N ILE A 186 26.49 -21.75 -38.00
CA ILE A 186 27.30 -22.97 -38.03
C ILE A 186 27.29 -23.60 -39.42
N ASP A 187 26.12 -23.68 -40.07
CA ASP A 187 26.00 -24.17 -41.44
C ASP A 187 26.88 -23.35 -42.42
N GLU A 188 26.91 -22.02 -42.25
CA GLU A 188 27.77 -21.13 -43.03
C GLU A 188 29.27 -21.33 -42.72
N GLU A 189 29.64 -21.45 -41.44
CA GLU A 189 31.01 -21.74 -41.02
C GLU A 189 31.52 -23.07 -41.61
N GLU A 190 30.67 -24.11 -41.64
CA GLU A 190 31.01 -25.38 -42.27
C GLU A 190 31.22 -25.26 -43.78
N GLN A 191 30.40 -24.46 -44.47
CA GLN A 191 30.56 -24.20 -45.90
C GLN A 191 31.87 -23.45 -46.19
N LEU A 192 32.19 -22.44 -45.39
CA LEU A 192 33.44 -21.68 -45.52
C LEU A 192 34.66 -22.56 -45.24
N VAL A 193 34.62 -23.42 -44.23
CA VAL A 193 35.67 -24.42 -43.96
C VAL A 193 35.90 -25.32 -45.18
N LYS A 194 34.83 -25.87 -45.76
CA LYS A 194 34.91 -26.72 -46.96
C LYS A 194 35.50 -25.95 -48.14
N ALA A 195 35.11 -24.69 -48.34
CA ALA A 195 35.63 -23.85 -49.41
C ALA A 195 37.13 -23.53 -49.23
N VAL A 196 37.55 -23.17 -48.01
CA VAL A 196 38.96 -22.89 -47.70
C VAL A 196 39.83 -24.13 -47.81
N ALA A 197 39.34 -25.30 -47.40
CA ALA A 197 40.06 -26.57 -47.52
C ALA A 197 40.41 -26.95 -48.98
N ILE A 198 39.63 -26.50 -49.97
CA ILE A 198 39.95 -26.70 -51.39
C ILE A 198 41.12 -25.81 -51.83
N ILE A 199 41.25 -24.63 -51.23
CA ILE A 199 42.21 -23.59 -51.64
C ILE A 199 43.52 -23.70 -50.86
N THR A 200 43.51 -24.25 -49.64
CA THR A 200 44.66 -24.27 -48.74
C THR A 200 44.63 -25.51 -47.84
N ASP A 201 45.77 -26.21 -47.71
CA ASP A 201 45.92 -27.38 -46.82
C ASP A 201 45.85 -27.02 -45.30
N GLU A 202 45.88 -25.74 -44.95
CA GLU A 202 45.73 -25.22 -43.58
C GLU A 202 44.38 -24.52 -43.39
N ASN A 203 43.49 -25.12 -42.58
CA ASN A 203 42.19 -24.53 -42.24
C ASN A 203 42.29 -23.56 -41.05
N LYS A 204 41.98 -22.27 -41.26
CA LYS A 204 42.03 -21.20 -40.24
C LYS A 204 40.65 -20.81 -39.67
N ILE A 205 39.58 -21.51 -40.05
CA ILE A 205 38.21 -21.20 -39.61
C ILE A 205 37.80 -22.13 -38.45
N SER A 206 37.27 -21.54 -37.38
CA SER A 206 36.72 -22.24 -36.23
C SER A 206 35.24 -22.55 -36.45
N VAL A 207 34.85 -23.81 -36.42
CA VAL A 207 33.43 -24.22 -36.44
C VAL A 207 32.89 -24.18 -35.00
N GLY A 208 31.87 -23.36 -34.76
CA GLY A 208 31.19 -23.33 -33.46
C GLY A 208 30.54 -24.69 -33.13
N SER A 209 30.74 -25.19 -31.91
CA SER A 209 30.14 -26.46 -31.44
C SER A 209 28.94 -26.18 -30.53
N ILE A 210 27.76 -26.71 -30.86
CA ILE A 210 26.51 -26.57 -30.07
C ILE A 210 26.53 -27.58 -28.91
N ASN A 211 27.48 -27.48 -27.99
CA ASN A 211 27.44 -28.24 -26.75
C ASN A 211 27.65 -27.29 -25.58
N ASN A 212 26.57 -26.67 -25.09
CA ASN A 212 26.39 -26.34 -23.67
C ASN A 212 25.04 -25.66 -23.39
N ARG A 213 24.05 -26.45 -22.95
CA ARG A 213 23.03 -26.12 -21.91
C ARG A 213 21.99 -27.25 -21.79
N LYS A 214 22.42 -28.43 -21.33
CA LYS A 214 21.50 -29.47 -20.81
C LYS A 214 22.03 -30.06 -19.50
N GLU A 215 22.61 -29.24 -18.65
CA GLU A 215 22.81 -29.54 -17.23
C GLU A 215 22.57 -28.20 -16.52
N THR A 216 21.42 -28.00 -15.90
CA THR A 216 21.22 -28.33 -14.49
C THR A 216 19.77 -28.79 -14.22
N LYS A 217 19.65 -29.96 -13.58
CA LYS A 217 18.45 -30.43 -12.88
C LYS A 217 18.40 -29.85 -11.48
#